data_AF-A0A2E1Q5I1-F1
#
_entry.id   AF-A0A2E1Q5I1-F1
#
_cell.length_a   1.000
_cell.length_b   1.000
_cell.length_c   1.000
_cell.angle_alpha   90.00
_cell.angle_beta   90.00
_cell.angle_gamma   90.00
#
_symmetry.space_group_name_H-M   'P 1'
#
loop_
_entity.id
_entity.type
_entity.pdbx_description
1 polymer ?
#
loop_
_entity_poly.entity_id
_entity_poly.type
_entity_poly.pdbx_seq_one_letter_code
_entity_poly.pdbx_strand_id
1 'polypeptide(L)'
;MATYAGDAIDKISKIASELTGVQLGERQRSMVETRLGRRLAQLKLKNLDEYHTYLTENFNVESRALISLLTTHHTFFFREFLHFKFLEDQAFDKLVEVARTRPDKTIRIWSAACSRGQEVYSLAMFFDKLLRERAPDVKYQILGTDVDIESVKWAQNGVYNKNEIKEVPLAYLTNNWARGTGKIADFVKVKDVLKSRCKFEDRNILKLSPSEEAGYYDVIFCRNVLIYFNSDQIKTVVGSLMKRLHPEGHLVVGVSESLLGLGLDVQSHGSSVYSHPKAVEEKKPTPASNVTPMPARTPAVAKDQPVRVLCVDDSKSILVILQKILTKENGFEVVGTALNGLEAKEQVQKLRPDVITMDIHMPEQTGVEYLKANMNSSHPPVVMISSVSREDGELAIKALEYGASDYVEKPTLQTFAQKSDEIQLKLRSAIKNTKMKGLSSFDQAFQRPSGQPQRKDEICVIACGMGEMKKVEKILTELKNLKWPVTTMIFVEGAAGVLPKLASKLSKFSSGPVDLIKEEPGVIPGPGYVGLGDLHQAIGPFAGLRKDRPLAVWVLGGLSKSSQEEIAGLKNAQILLEDRTPAIWTEKDPLKKAATDMMPWNSFVYMTGEYFLKAG
;
A
#
# COMPACT_ATOMS: atom_id res chain seq x y z
N MET A 1 3.64 40.81 -11.81
CA MET A 1 2.43 39.97 -11.84
C MET A 1 1.82 40.10 -13.22
N ALA A 2 1.99 39.10 -14.07
CA ALA A 2 1.28 39.04 -15.35
C ALA A 2 -0.11 38.46 -15.08
N THR A 3 -1.14 39.28 -15.26
CA THR A 3 -2.53 38.87 -15.29
C THR A 3 -2.74 38.05 -16.57
N TYR A 4 -2.94 36.74 -16.42
CA TYR A 4 -3.25 35.85 -17.55
C TYR A 4 -4.72 36.06 -17.95
N ALA A 5 -4.96 36.46 -19.20
CA ALA A 5 -6.30 36.51 -19.76
C ALA A 5 -6.90 35.09 -19.74
N GLY A 6 -8.17 34.97 -19.34
CA GLY A 6 -8.82 33.68 -19.10
C GLY A 6 -8.89 32.72 -20.31
N ASP A 7 -8.62 33.18 -21.52
CA ASP A 7 -8.97 32.49 -22.77
C ASP A 7 -7.95 31.38 -23.20
N ALA A 8 -6.65 31.58 -22.98
CA ALA A 8 -5.62 30.64 -23.46
C ALA A 8 -5.61 29.29 -22.72
N ILE A 9 -5.82 29.31 -21.40
CA ILE A 9 -5.83 28.11 -20.57
C ILE A 9 -7.05 27.26 -20.90
N ASP A 10 -8.21 27.89 -21.12
CA ASP A 10 -9.43 27.18 -21.48
C ASP A 10 -9.30 26.53 -22.86
N LYS A 11 -8.66 27.20 -23.82
CA LYS A 11 -8.32 26.62 -25.13
C LYS A 11 -7.39 25.41 -25.01
N ILE A 12 -6.30 25.52 -24.26
CA ILE A 12 -5.33 24.42 -24.07
C ILE A 12 -5.98 23.25 -23.30
N SER A 13 -6.77 23.56 -22.26
CA SER A 13 -7.48 22.57 -21.45
C SER A 13 -8.53 21.84 -22.28
N LYS A 14 -9.22 22.55 -23.19
CA LYS A 14 -10.15 21.96 -24.15
C LYS A 14 -9.42 21.01 -25.10
N ILE A 15 -8.29 21.42 -25.68
CA ILE A 15 -7.47 20.55 -26.55
C ILE A 15 -7.04 19.28 -25.80
N ALA A 16 -6.52 19.42 -24.58
CA ALA A 16 -6.13 18.28 -23.75
C ALA A 16 -7.32 17.38 -23.41
N SER A 17 -8.49 17.96 -23.12
CA SER A 17 -9.73 17.23 -22.85
C SER A 17 -10.24 16.49 -24.10
N GLU A 18 -10.10 17.04 -25.31
CA GLU A 18 -10.47 16.39 -26.56
C GLU A 18 -9.52 15.24 -26.96
N LEU A 19 -8.24 15.38 -26.58
CA LEU A 19 -7.20 14.39 -26.84
C LEU A 19 -7.25 13.22 -25.86
N THR A 20 -7.52 13.48 -24.58
CA THR A 20 -7.44 12.48 -23.50
C THR A 20 -8.79 12.07 -22.94
N GLY A 21 -9.81 12.93 -23.08
CA GLY A 21 -11.10 12.81 -22.41
C GLY A 21 -11.16 13.27 -20.97
N VAL A 22 -10.02 13.61 -20.36
CA VAL A 22 -9.94 14.10 -18.98
C VAL A 22 -10.65 15.44 -18.88
N GLN A 23 -11.58 15.56 -17.93
CA GLN A 23 -12.24 16.84 -17.67
C GLN A 23 -11.33 17.76 -16.85
N LEU A 24 -10.77 18.78 -17.52
CA LEU A 24 -9.99 19.83 -16.89
C LEU A 24 -10.90 21.04 -16.61
N GLY A 25 -11.62 20.99 -15.49
CA GLY A 25 -12.52 22.06 -15.06
C GLY A 25 -11.81 23.17 -14.30
N GLU A 26 -12.61 24.13 -13.80
CA GLU A 26 -12.13 25.30 -13.06
C GLU A 26 -11.29 24.94 -11.82
N ARG A 27 -11.62 23.83 -11.16
CA ARG A 27 -10.85 23.29 -10.01
C ARG A 27 -9.44 22.82 -10.38
N GLN A 28 -9.21 22.42 -11.63
CA GLN A 28 -7.91 21.93 -12.11
C GLN A 28 -7.08 23.03 -12.79
N ARG A 29 -7.64 24.24 -12.95
CA ARG A 29 -7.00 25.36 -13.66
C ARG A 29 -5.62 25.71 -13.12
N SER A 30 -5.46 25.82 -11.80
CA SER A 30 -4.18 26.13 -11.16
C SER A 30 -3.11 25.04 -11.38
N MET A 31 -3.52 23.76 -11.43
CA MET A 31 -2.62 22.66 -11.78
C MET A 31 -2.17 22.77 -13.24
N VAL A 32 -3.12 23.02 -14.16
CA VAL A 32 -2.84 23.19 -15.59
C VAL A 32 -1.86 24.35 -15.79
N GLU A 33 -2.12 25.51 -15.18
CA GLU A 33 -1.23 26.68 -15.22
C GLU A 33 0.17 26.37 -14.70
N THR A 34 0.29 25.75 -13.53
CA THR A 34 1.59 25.42 -12.91
C THR A 34 2.41 24.49 -13.79
N ARG A 35 1.77 23.44 -14.32
CA ARG A 35 2.47 22.45 -15.12
C ARG A 35 2.83 23.02 -16.50
N LEU A 36 1.93 23.76 -17.15
CA LEU A 36 2.21 24.49 -18.40
C LEU A 36 3.32 25.54 -18.20
N GLY A 37 3.39 26.19 -17.05
CA GLY A 37 4.47 27.12 -16.70
C GLY A 37 5.87 26.48 -16.76
N ARG A 38 6.01 25.22 -16.32
CA ARG A 38 7.28 24.49 -16.46
C ARG A 38 7.60 24.19 -17.92
N ARG A 39 6.58 23.89 -18.73
CA ARG A 39 6.75 23.61 -20.17
C ARG A 39 7.11 24.86 -20.97
N LEU A 40 6.47 26.00 -20.67
CA LEU A 40 6.82 27.32 -21.19
C LEU A 40 8.30 27.65 -20.97
N ALA A 41 8.80 27.43 -19.75
CA ALA A 41 10.20 27.67 -19.41
C ALA A 41 11.17 26.76 -20.21
N GLN A 42 10.81 25.50 -20.42
CA GLN A 42 11.61 24.56 -21.24
C GLN A 42 11.67 25.00 -22.71
N LEU A 43 10.54 25.44 -23.25
CA LEU A 43 10.42 25.88 -24.65
C LEU A 43 10.87 27.34 -24.85
N LYS A 44 11.22 28.05 -23.77
CA LYS A 44 11.59 29.48 -23.76
C LYS A 44 10.50 30.40 -24.34
N LEU A 45 9.24 30.05 -24.12
CA LEU A 45 8.07 30.82 -24.55
C LEU A 45 7.63 31.78 -23.45
N LYS A 46 7.10 32.95 -23.82
CA LYS A 46 6.84 34.05 -22.87
C LYS A 46 5.48 33.95 -22.19
N ASN A 47 4.49 33.35 -22.85
CA ASN A 47 3.11 33.30 -22.36
C ASN A 47 2.34 32.12 -22.96
N LEU A 48 1.16 31.85 -22.40
CA LEU A 48 0.32 30.72 -22.81
C LEU A 48 -0.30 30.87 -24.21
N ASP A 49 -0.44 32.10 -24.72
CA ASP A 49 -0.89 32.33 -26.09
C ASP A 49 0.19 31.94 -27.11
N GLU A 50 1.46 32.26 -26.82
CA GLU A 50 2.63 31.77 -27.58
C GLU A 50 2.72 30.23 -27.51
N TYR A 51 2.43 29.64 -26.34
CA TYR A 51 2.36 28.18 -26.22
C TYR A 51 1.21 27.57 -26.99
N HIS A 52 0.02 28.17 -26.98
CA HIS A 52 -1.12 27.69 -27.76
C HIS A 52 -0.81 27.74 -29.26
N THR A 53 -0.17 28.81 -29.72
CA THR A 53 0.30 28.96 -31.10
C THR A 53 1.33 27.88 -31.44
N TYR A 54 2.37 27.72 -30.60
CA TYR A 54 3.39 26.70 -30.75
C TYR A 54 2.82 25.27 -30.76
N LEU A 55 1.89 24.97 -29.85
CA LEU A 55 1.16 23.70 -29.77
C LEU A 55 0.38 23.44 -31.06
N THR A 56 -0.26 24.46 -31.63
CA THR A 56 -1.04 24.31 -32.87
C THR A 56 -0.11 24.06 -34.06
N GLU A 57 1.00 24.80 -34.16
CA GLU A 57 2.00 24.66 -35.24
C GLU A 57 2.79 23.34 -35.14
N ASN A 58 3.01 22.84 -33.93
CA ASN A 58 3.82 21.65 -33.65
C ASN A 58 2.97 20.50 -33.08
N PHE A 59 1.68 20.46 -33.43
CA PHE A 59 0.66 19.64 -32.77
C PHE A 59 1.05 18.16 -32.64
N ASN A 60 1.64 17.56 -33.68
CA ASN A 60 2.03 16.16 -33.67
C ASN A 60 3.03 15.80 -32.55
N VAL A 61 3.92 16.72 -32.18
CA VAL A 61 4.95 16.49 -31.14
C VAL A 61 4.48 17.05 -29.81
N GLU A 62 4.00 18.28 -29.80
CA GLU A 62 3.72 19.00 -28.55
C GLU A 62 2.44 18.52 -27.86
N SER A 63 1.45 17.99 -28.60
CA SER A 63 0.26 17.38 -28.00
C SER A 63 0.62 16.22 -27.05
N ARG A 64 1.67 15.45 -27.35
CA ARG A 64 2.14 14.35 -26.50
C ARG A 64 2.71 14.86 -25.18
N ALA A 65 3.53 15.90 -25.24
CA ALA A 65 4.07 16.56 -24.05
C ALA A 65 2.96 17.16 -23.18
N LEU A 66 1.97 17.77 -23.83
CA LEU A 66 0.78 18.31 -23.16
C LEU A 66 -0.02 17.23 -22.43
N ILE A 67 -0.26 16.08 -23.06
CA ILE A 67 -0.95 14.94 -22.44
C ILE A 67 -0.20 14.49 -21.19
N SER A 68 1.10 14.17 -21.33
CA SER A 68 1.93 13.69 -20.21
C SER A 68 1.95 14.68 -19.05
N LEU A 69 2.01 15.98 -19.37
CA LEU A 69 2.01 17.07 -18.41
C LEU A 69 0.70 17.13 -17.62
N LEU A 70 -0.45 16.88 -18.26
CA LEU A 70 -1.76 17.09 -17.63
C LEU A 70 -2.38 15.83 -17.04
N THR A 71 -1.87 14.65 -17.38
CA THR A 71 -2.21 13.38 -16.71
C THR A 71 -1.54 13.29 -15.33
N THR A 72 -2.17 12.64 -14.34
CA THR A 72 -1.60 12.43 -12.99
C THR A 72 -1.17 10.98 -12.82
N HIS A 73 0.13 10.78 -12.58
CA HIS A 73 0.77 9.46 -12.62
C HIS A 73 0.99 8.86 -11.23
N HIS A 74 -0.06 8.74 -10.42
CA HIS A 74 0.06 8.10 -9.10
C HIS A 74 -0.23 6.60 -9.19
N THR A 75 0.82 5.79 -9.31
CA THR A 75 0.72 4.33 -9.37
C THR A 75 1.87 3.68 -8.62
N PHE A 76 1.61 2.50 -8.04
CA PHE A 76 2.59 1.74 -7.27
C PHE A 76 2.30 0.24 -7.36
N PHE A 77 3.29 -0.58 -7.02
CA PHE A 77 3.19 -2.03 -7.16
C PHE A 77 2.14 -2.61 -6.20
N PHE A 78 1.37 -3.59 -6.68
CA PHE A 78 0.34 -4.28 -5.90
C PHE A 78 -0.70 -3.36 -5.23
N ARG A 79 -0.92 -2.17 -5.80
CA ARG A 79 -1.98 -1.25 -5.37
C ARG A 79 -3.32 -1.98 -5.25
N GLU A 80 -4.04 -1.73 -4.16
CA GLU A 80 -5.35 -2.33 -3.86
C GLU A 80 -5.31 -3.87 -3.92
N PHE A 81 -4.49 -4.47 -3.04
CA PHE A 81 -4.17 -5.91 -3.03
C PHE A 81 -5.40 -6.85 -2.97
N LEU A 82 -6.53 -6.37 -2.45
CA LEU A 82 -7.78 -7.10 -2.39
C LEU A 82 -8.26 -7.60 -3.78
N HIS A 83 -7.91 -6.89 -4.86
CA HIS A 83 -8.25 -7.32 -6.22
C HIS A 83 -7.48 -8.57 -6.64
N PHE A 84 -6.22 -8.68 -6.22
CA PHE A 84 -5.42 -9.89 -6.43
C PHE A 84 -5.97 -11.06 -5.63
N LYS A 85 -6.50 -10.80 -4.42
CA LYS A 85 -7.18 -11.82 -3.62
C LYS A 85 -8.48 -12.30 -4.25
N PHE A 86 -9.30 -11.39 -4.79
CA PHE A 86 -10.46 -11.79 -5.58
C PHE A 86 -10.05 -12.70 -6.75
N LEU A 87 -9.00 -12.31 -7.49
CA LEU A 87 -8.50 -13.15 -8.58
C LEU A 87 -8.04 -14.53 -8.09
N GLU A 88 -7.26 -14.60 -7.01
CA GLU A 88 -6.70 -15.85 -6.46
C GLU A 88 -7.77 -16.79 -5.90
N ASP A 89 -8.69 -16.24 -5.12
CA ASP A 89 -9.64 -16.99 -4.28
C ASP A 89 -10.95 -17.31 -5.03
N GLN A 90 -11.38 -16.45 -5.97
CA GLN A 90 -12.70 -16.55 -6.60
C GLN A 90 -12.65 -16.74 -8.11
N ALA A 91 -11.72 -16.08 -8.82
CA ALA A 91 -11.72 -16.11 -10.29
C ALA A 91 -10.74 -17.14 -10.89
N PHE A 92 -9.63 -17.47 -10.20
CA PHE A 92 -8.47 -18.14 -10.80
C PHE A 92 -8.82 -19.48 -11.45
N ASP A 93 -9.58 -20.34 -10.76
CA ASP A 93 -9.91 -21.67 -11.27
C ASP A 93 -10.75 -21.57 -12.55
N LYS A 94 -11.68 -20.60 -12.61
CA LYS A 94 -12.49 -20.35 -13.81
C LYS A 94 -11.66 -19.76 -14.96
N LEU A 95 -10.74 -18.85 -14.65
CA LEU A 95 -9.81 -18.28 -15.65
C LEU A 95 -8.95 -19.38 -16.29
N VAL A 96 -8.46 -20.33 -15.48
CA VAL A 96 -7.68 -21.49 -15.95
C VAL A 96 -8.54 -22.42 -16.80
N GLU A 97 -9.78 -22.72 -16.40
CA GLU A 97 -10.72 -23.51 -17.18
C GLU A 97 -10.97 -22.89 -18.56
N VAL A 98 -11.30 -21.60 -18.59
CA VAL A 98 -11.55 -20.85 -19.83
C VAL A 98 -10.29 -20.83 -20.70
N ALA A 99 -9.12 -20.57 -20.14
CA ALA A 99 -7.87 -20.57 -20.89
C ALA A 99 -7.59 -21.94 -21.54
N ARG A 100 -7.84 -23.05 -20.83
CA ARG A 100 -7.64 -24.41 -21.36
C ARG A 100 -8.55 -24.77 -22.54
N THR A 101 -9.67 -24.07 -22.71
CA THR A 101 -10.52 -24.24 -23.90
C THR A 101 -9.85 -23.69 -25.18
N ARG A 102 -8.82 -22.85 -25.03
CA ARG A 102 -8.11 -22.22 -26.15
C ARG A 102 -6.90 -23.05 -26.57
N PRO A 103 -6.57 -23.12 -27.88
CA PRO A 103 -5.40 -23.84 -28.37
C PRO A 103 -4.06 -23.37 -27.76
N ASP A 104 -3.94 -22.07 -27.45
CA ASP A 104 -2.74 -21.46 -26.88
C ASP A 104 -2.66 -21.58 -25.34
N LYS A 105 -3.75 -22.02 -24.70
CA LYS A 105 -3.93 -22.12 -23.24
C LYS A 105 -3.57 -20.83 -22.51
N THR A 106 -3.98 -19.68 -23.04
CA THR A 106 -3.56 -18.36 -22.52
C THR A 106 -4.70 -17.62 -21.81
N ILE A 107 -4.43 -17.17 -20.58
CA ILE A 107 -5.22 -16.13 -19.89
C ILE A 107 -4.81 -14.76 -20.43
N ARG A 108 -5.79 -13.97 -20.89
CA ARG A 108 -5.58 -12.67 -21.52
C ARG A 108 -6.07 -11.57 -20.60
N ILE A 109 -5.15 -10.70 -20.18
CA ILE A 109 -5.44 -9.61 -19.24
C ILE A 109 -5.18 -8.27 -19.93
N TRP A 110 -6.02 -7.28 -19.64
CA TRP A 110 -5.80 -5.89 -20.07
C TRP A 110 -5.77 -4.96 -18.86
N SER A 111 -4.68 -4.21 -18.68
CA SER A 111 -4.59 -3.06 -17.78
C SER A 111 -4.78 -1.78 -18.61
N ALA A 112 -5.99 -1.23 -18.54
CA ALA A 112 -6.39 0.02 -19.18
C ALA A 112 -6.08 1.19 -18.23
N ALA A 113 -5.28 2.14 -18.72
CA ALA A 113 -4.60 3.19 -17.95
C ALA A 113 -3.46 2.64 -17.06
N CYS A 114 -2.51 1.93 -17.67
CA CYS A 114 -1.43 1.26 -16.95
C CYS A 114 -0.35 2.21 -16.36
N SER A 115 -0.40 3.51 -16.70
CA SER A 115 0.60 4.52 -16.35
C SER A 115 2.03 4.01 -16.63
N ARG A 116 2.94 4.08 -15.67
CA ARG A 116 4.34 3.62 -15.81
C ARG A 116 4.52 2.10 -15.68
N GLY A 117 3.44 1.32 -15.69
CA GLY A 117 3.49 -0.15 -15.82
C GLY A 117 3.52 -0.93 -14.50
N GLN A 118 3.48 -0.29 -13.34
CA GLN A 118 3.50 -0.97 -12.04
C GLN A 118 2.34 -1.98 -11.89
N GLU A 119 1.14 -1.64 -12.38
CA GLU A 119 -0.02 -2.55 -12.35
C GLU A 119 0.21 -3.78 -13.23
N VAL A 120 0.69 -3.59 -14.47
CA VAL A 120 0.98 -4.67 -15.42
C VAL A 120 2.02 -5.63 -14.85
N TYR A 121 3.11 -5.10 -14.28
CA TYR A 121 4.15 -5.96 -13.69
C TYR A 121 3.69 -6.61 -12.37
N SER A 122 2.79 -5.99 -11.61
CA SER A 122 2.16 -6.63 -10.44
C SER A 122 1.32 -7.83 -10.85
N LEU A 123 0.49 -7.68 -11.90
CA LEU A 123 -0.29 -8.77 -12.48
C LEU A 123 0.62 -9.85 -13.07
N ALA A 124 1.72 -9.48 -13.73
CA ALA A 124 2.67 -10.44 -14.29
C ALA A 124 3.33 -11.29 -13.19
N MET A 125 3.82 -10.65 -12.11
CA MET A 125 4.39 -11.35 -10.96
C MET A 125 3.36 -12.26 -10.28
N PHE A 126 2.12 -11.80 -10.16
CA PHE A 126 1.01 -12.57 -9.59
C PHE A 126 0.68 -13.83 -10.41
N PHE A 127 0.46 -13.69 -11.72
CA PHE A 127 0.13 -14.81 -12.59
C PHE A 127 1.31 -15.77 -12.82
N ASP A 128 2.55 -15.26 -12.93
CA ASP A 128 3.74 -16.13 -13.06
C ASP A 128 3.87 -17.07 -11.86
N LYS A 129 3.68 -16.56 -10.64
CA LYS A 129 3.71 -17.37 -9.42
C LYS A 129 2.58 -18.40 -9.42
N LEU A 130 1.32 -17.95 -9.51
CA LEU A 130 0.16 -18.83 -9.35
C LEU A 130 0.07 -19.90 -10.44
N LEU A 131 0.36 -19.57 -11.70
CA LEU A 131 0.33 -20.55 -12.78
C LEU A 131 1.45 -21.57 -12.64
N ARG A 132 2.67 -21.16 -12.25
CA ARG A 132 3.76 -22.10 -11.98
C ARG A 132 3.40 -23.13 -10.90
N GLU A 133 2.66 -22.71 -9.87
CA GLU A 133 2.29 -23.56 -8.73
C GLU A 133 1.03 -24.42 -9.00
N ARG A 134 0.01 -23.86 -9.66
CA ARG A 134 -1.33 -24.47 -9.74
C ARG A 134 -1.74 -24.93 -11.14
N ALA A 135 -1.17 -24.36 -12.20
CA ALA A 135 -1.56 -24.67 -13.58
C ALA A 135 -0.40 -24.43 -14.57
N PRO A 136 0.69 -25.21 -14.51
CA PRO A 136 1.92 -24.96 -15.26
C PRO A 136 1.77 -25.14 -16.78
N ASP A 137 0.68 -25.79 -17.23
CA ASP A 137 0.33 -25.93 -18.65
C ASP A 137 -0.33 -24.67 -19.24
N VAL A 138 -0.76 -23.74 -18.39
CA VAL A 138 -1.46 -22.50 -18.77
C VAL A 138 -0.51 -21.32 -18.78
N LYS A 139 -0.69 -20.45 -19.77
CA LYS A 139 0.08 -19.24 -20.03
C LYS A 139 -0.73 -18.00 -19.66
N TYR A 140 -0.06 -16.85 -19.56
CA TYR A 140 -0.71 -15.55 -19.49
C TYR A 140 -0.10 -14.57 -20.49
N GLN A 141 -0.90 -13.57 -20.87
CA GLN A 141 -0.50 -12.39 -21.63
C GLN A 141 -1.20 -11.16 -21.06
N ILE A 142 -0.45 -10.07 -20.90
CA ILE A 142 -0.97 -8.81 -20.36
C ILE A 142 -0.73 -7.68 -21.37
N LEU A 143 -1.80 -7.02 -21.77
CA LEU A 143 -1.73 -5.75 -22.47
C LEU A 143 -1.82 -4.61 -21.44
N GLY A 144 -0.86 -3.69 -21.43
CA GLY A 144 -0.95 -2.42 -20.73
C GLY A 144 -1.18 -1.30 -21.73
N THR A 145 -2.20 -0.47 -21.53
CA THR A 145 -2.41 0.69 -22.39
C THR A 145 -2.51 1.96 -21.59
N ASP A 146 -1.95 3.04 -22.09
CA ASP A 146 -2.13 4.37 -21.53
C ASP A 146 -2.27 5.41 -22.65
N VAL A 147 -2.85 6.57 -22.35
CA VAL A 147 -2.91 7.70 -23.29
C VAL A 147 -1.59 8.47 -23.29
N ASP A 148 -0.81 8.40 -22.20
CA ASP A 148 0.51 9.02 -22.10
C ASP A 148 1.62 8.11 -22.66
N ILE A 149 2.08 8.45 -23.87
CA ILE A 149 3.16 7.75 -24.58
C ILE A 149 4.47 7.70 -23.77
N GLU A 150 4.79 8.73 -22.97
CA GLU A 150 6.03 8.72 -22.17
C GLU A 150 5.94 7.73 -21.01
N SER A 151 4.75 7.61 -20.39
CA SER A 151 4.48 6.56 -19.39
C SER A 151 4.54 5.16 -20.01
N VAL A 152 4.00 4.98 -21.22
CA VAL A 152 4.11 3.73 -21.98
C VAL A 152 5.58 3.39 -22.27
N LYS A 153 6.41 4.33 -22.73
CA LYS A 153 7.85 4.11 -22.93
C LYS A 153 8.56 3.72 -21.64
N TRP A 154 8.21 4.36 -20.52
CA TRP A 154 8.76 4.01 -19.20
C TRP A 154 8.42 2.55 -18.84
N ALA A 155 7.16 2.18 -18.99
CA ALA A 155 6.66 0.83 -18.74
C ALA A 155 7.36 -0.21 -19.64
N GLN A 156 7.52 0.11 -20.93
CA GLN A 156 8.27 -0.69 -21.89
C GLN A 156 9.75 -0.83 -21.52
N ASN A 157 10.39 0.17 -20.93
CA ASN A 157 11.76 0.04 -20.46
C ASN A 157 11.84 -0.91 -19.25
N GLY A 158 10.90 -0.75 -18.30
CA GLY A 158 10.77 -1.59 -17.11
C GLY A 158 11.86 -1.35 -16.08
N VAL A 159 12.33 -0.10 -15.95
CA VAL A 159 13.34 0.33 -14.97
C VAL A 159 12.68 1.19 -13.90
N TYR A 160 12.89 0.86 -12.64
CA TYR A 160 12.28 1.53 -11.49
C TYR A 160 13.30 1.78 -10.39
N ASN A 161 13.03 2.73 -9.51
CA ASN A 161 13.86 2.91 -8.33
C ASN A 161 13.68 1.72 -7.37
N LYS A 162 14.76 1.24 -6.75
CA LYS A 162 14.72 0.12 -5.80
C LYS A 162 13.73 0.33 -4.66
N ASN A 163 13.46 1.58 -4.28
CA ASN A 163 12.51 1.92 -3.23
C ASN A 163 11.05 1.68 -3.64
N GLU A 164 10.70 1.84 -4.92
CA GLU A 164 9.33 1.54 -5.42
C GLU A 164 9.00 0.05 -5.29
N ILE A 165 10.02 -0.80 -5.38
CA ILE A 165 9.87 -2.25 -5.29
C ILE A 165 9.68 -2.73 -3.85
N LYS A 166 10.00 -1.91 -2.84
CA LYS A 166 9.80 -2.27 -1.43
C LYS A 166 8.33 -2.53 -1.07
N GLU A 167 7.42 -2.01 -1.87
CA GLU A 167 5.97 -2.18 -1.70
C GLU A 167 5.47 -3.51 -2.28
N VAL A 168 6.29 -4.24 -3.05
CA VAL A 168 5.96 -5.56 -3.58
C VAL A 168 5.96 -6.59 -2.45
N PRO A 169 4.89 -7.38 -2.26
CA PRO A 169 4.90 -8.46 -1.29
C PRO A 169 5.99 -9.49 -1.66
N LEU A 170 6.78 -9.92 -0.67
CA LEU A 170 7.99 -10.72 -0.88
C LEU A 170 7.74 -12.01 -1.71
N ALA A 171 6.58 -12.64 -1.53
CA ALA A 171 6.14 -13.82 -2.27
C ALA A 171 6.17 -13.64 -3.81
N TYR A 172 6.05 -12.39 -4.28
CA TYR A 172 6.05 -12.03 -5.69
C TYR A 172 7.34 -11.34 -6.13
N LEU A 173 8.25 -11.04 -5.21
CA LEU A 173 9.45 -10.25 -5.48
C LEU A 173 10.55 -11.08 -6.15
N THR A 174 10.71 -12.33 -5.74
CA THR A 174 11.93 -13.08 -6.05
C THR A 174 12.02 -13.49 -7.51
N ASN A 175 13.24 -13.44 -8.06
CA ASN A 175 13.59 -13.81 -9.43
C ASN A 175 12.97 -12.95 -10.55
N ASN A 176 12.35 -11.83 -10.23
CA ASN A 176 11.67 -10.97 -11.21
C ASN A 176 12.47 -9.72 -11.62
N TRP A 177 13.56 -9.42 -10.91
CA TRP A 177 14.31 -8.17 -11.02
C TRP A 177 15.81 -8.39 -11.24
N ALA A 178 16.43 -7.55 -12.07
CA ALA A 178 17.86 -7.37 -12.20
C ALA A 178 18.29 -6.08 -11.48
N ARG A 179 19.35 -6.15 -10.65
CA ARG A 179 19.85 -4.99 -9.90
C ARG A 179 20.83 -4.18 -10.76
N GLY A 180 20.70 -2.86 -10.72
CA GLY A 180 21.73 -1.96 -11.21
C GLY A 180 22.98 -2.02 -10.33
N THR A 181 24.13 -1.66 -10.90
CA THR A 181 25.42 -1.59 -10.21
C THR A 181 26.09 -0.23 -10.46
N GLY A 182 27.04 0.16 -9.61
CA GLY A 182 27.76 1.42 -9.76
C GLY A 182 26.82 2.64 -9.78
N LYS A 183 26.91 3.46 -10.84
CA LYS A 183 26.14 4.71 -10.99
C LYS A 183 24.61 4.52 -11.08
N ILE A 184 24.13 3.30 -11.28
CA ILE A 184 22.70 2.97 -11.34
C ILE A 184 22.28 2.01 -10.22
N ALA A 185 23.04 1.92 -9.12
CA ALA A 185 22.78 1.00 -8.01
C ALA A 185 21.42 1.21 -7.31
N ASP A 186 20.82 2.40 -7.46
CA ASP A 186 19.50 2.71 -6.92
C ASP A 186 18.34 2.26 -7.83
N PHE A 187 18.65 1.64 -8.98
CA PHE A 187 17.64 1.20 -9.93
C PHE A 187 17.62 -0.32 -10.06
N VAL A 188 16.44 -0.83 -10.40
CA VAL A 188 16.21 -2.22 -10.77
C VAL A 188 15.52 -2.28 -12.14
N LYS A 189 15.68 -3.39 -12.84
CA LYS A 189 15.03 -3.65 -14.12
C LYS A 189 14.23 -4.95 -14.06
N VAL A 190 13.02 -4.95 -14.61
CA VAL A 190 12.22 -6.16 -14.77
C VAL A 190 12.95 -7.14 -15.70
N LYS A 191 13.01 -8.42 -15.33
CA LYS A 191 13.62 -9.47 -16.16
C LYS A 191 12.71 -9.86 -17.33
N ASP A 192 13.34 -10.37 -18.40
CA ASP A 192 12.64 -10.77 -19.63
C ASP A 192 11.63 -11.91 -19.45
N VAL A 193 11.79 -12.73 -18.40
CA VAL A 193 10.83 -13.78 -18.04
C VAL A 193 9.42 -13.24 -17.82
N LEU A 194 9.29 -12.06 -17.20
CA LEU A 194 8.00 -11.38 -17.06
C LEU A 194 7.72 -10.49 -18.26
N LYS A 195 8.72 -9.74 -18.71
CA LYS A 195 8.56 -8.71 -19.73
C LYS A 195 8.08 -9.27 -21.06
N SER A 196 8.51 -10.48 -21.44
CA SER A 196 8.07 -11.16 -22.66
C SER A 196 6.57 -11.52 -22.69
N ARG A 197 5.89 -11.46 -21.53
CA ARG A 197 4.44 -11.68 -21.40
C ARG A 197 3.64 -10.39 -21.32
N CYS A 198 4.31 -9.23 -21.33
CA CYS A 198 3.70 -7.92 -21.21
C CYS A 198 3.89 -7.12 -22.50
N LYS A 199 2.80 -6.63 -23.07
CA LYS A 199 2.80 -5.70 -24.20
C LYS A 199 2.32 -4.34 -23.72
N PHE A 200 2.89 -3.27 -24.26
CA PHE A 200 2.48 -1.91 -23.92
C PHE A 200 2.19 -1.10 -25.18
N GLU A 201 1.05 -0.42 -25.21
CA GLU A 201 0.59 0.37 -26.36
C GLU A 201 0.00 1.71 -25.90
N ASP A 202 0.13 2.75 -26.72
CA ASP A 202 -0.61 3.97 -26.51
C ASP A 202 -2.04 3.82 -27.04
N ARG A 203 -3.04 3.87 -26.15
CA ARG A 203 -4.46 3.82 -26.53
C ARG A 203 -5.26 4.79 -25.70
N ASN A 204 -6.16 5.54 -26.35
CA ASN A 204 -7.18 6.31 -25.68
C ASN A 204 -8.43 5.44 -25.43
N ILE A 205 -8.75 5.21 -24.16
CA ILE A 205 -9.87 4.36 -23.73
C ILE A 205 -11.26 4.84 -24.19
N LEU A 206 -11.39 6.12 -24.55
CA LEU A 206 -12.62 6.68 -25.12
C LEU A 206 -12.76 6.48 -26.64
N LYS A 207 -11.66 6.15 -27.33
CA LYS A 207 -11.60 6.03 -28.80
C LYS A 207 -11.21 4.62 -29.23
N LEU A 208 -11.74 3.61 -28.56
CA LEU A 208 -11.45 2.20 -28.85
C LEU A 208 -12.22 1.75 -30.12
N SER A 209 -11.53 1.09 -31.05
CA SER A 209 -12.07 0.62 -32.34
C SER A 209 -13.13 -0.49 -32.16
N PRO A 210 -14.31 -0.47 -32.81
CA PRO A 210 -15.35 -1.48 -32.58
C PRO A 210 -14.98 -2.92 -33.00
N SER A 211 -14.03 -3.08 -33.91
CA SER A 211 -13.73 -4.33 -34.63
C SER A 211 -12.62 -5.19 -34.03
N GLU A 212 -11.96 -4.73 -32.96
CA GLU A 212 -10.84 -5.43 -32.35
C GLU A 212 -11.23 -5.96 -30.97
N GLU A 213 -10.95 -7.25 -30.70
CA GLU A 213 -10.87 -7.83 -29.36
C GLU A 213 -12.21 -8.07 -28.61
N ALA A 214 -13.34 -8.22 -29.31
CA ALA A 214 -14.62 -8.60 -28.68
C ALA A 214 -14.51 -9.94 -27.91
N GLY A 215 -14.89 -9.95 -26.64
CA GLY A 215 -14.77 -11.12 -25.75
C GLY A 215 -13.34 -11.69 -25.58
N TYR A 216 -12.30 -10.92 -25.94
CA TYR A 216 -10.93 -11.41 -26.01
C TYR A 216 -10.22 -11.49 -24.65
N TYR A 217 -10.55 -10.60 -23.72
CA TYR A 217 -9.87 -10.49 -22.42
C TYR A 217 -10.67 -11.20 -21.33
N ASP A 218 -9.99 -12.05 -20.56
CA ASP A 218 -10.59 -12.71 -19.40
C ASP A 218 -10.72 -11.77 -18.20
N VAL A 219 -9.78 -10.82 -18.09
CA VAL A 219 -9.76 -9.83 -17.01
C VAL A 219 -9.37 -8.47 -17.57
N ILE A 220 -10.12 -7.44 -17.22
CA ILE A 220 -9.80 -6.04 -17.55
C ILE A 220 -9.65 -5.27 -16.24
N PHE A 221 -8.51 -4.63 -16.03
CA PHE A 221 -8.28 -3.63 -14.99
C PHE A 221 -8.43 -2.25 -15.61
N CYS A 222 -9.24 -1.40 -15.00
CA CYS A 222 -9.45 0.00 -15.39
C CYS A 222 -9.60 0.84 -14.12
N ARG A 223 -8.52 0.93 -13.34
CA ARG A 223 -8.55 1.46 -11.97
C ARG A 223 -8.03 2.89 -11.88
N ASN A 224 -8.69 3.68 -11.04
CA ASN A 224 -8.28 5.05 -10.66
C ASN A 224 -8.15 6.00 -11.86
N VAL A 225 -8.88 5.72 -12.93
CA VAL A 225 -8.95 6.53 -14.16
C VAL A 225 -10.37 7.06 -14.42
N LEU A 226 -11.40 6.35 -13.96
CA LEU A 226 -12.79 6.74 -14.19
C LEU A 226 -13.15 8.03 -13.44
N ILE A 227 -12.42 8.33 -12.36
CA ILE A 227 -12.52 9.60 -11.62
C ILE A 227 -12.25 10.86 -12.47
N TYR A 228 -11.65 10.71 -13.66
CA TYR A 228 -11.38 11.83 -14.58
C TYR A 228 -12.48 12.04 -15.64
N PHE A 229 -13.49 11.16 -15.67
CA PHE A 229 -14.55 11.16 -16.68
C PHE A 229 -15.89 11.60 -16.09
N ASN A 230 -16.74 12.19 -16.93
CA ASN A 230 -18.14 12.43 -16.56
C ASN A 230 -18.99 11.16 -16.73
N SER A 231 -20.24 11.18 -16.25
CA SER A 231 -21.12 10.02 -16.25
C SER A 231 -21.35 9.39 -17.64
N ASP A 232 -21.47 10.20 -18.70
CA ASP A 232 -21.70 9.67 -20.05
C ASP A 232 -20.44 9.08 -20.67
N GLN A 233 -19.28 9.69 -20.39
CA GLN A 233 -17.97 9.14 -20.74
C GLN A 233 -17.73 7.81 -20.01
N ILE A 234 -18.04 7.72 -18.71
CA ILE A 234 -17.93 6.47 -17.95
C ILE A 234 -18.80 5.38 -18.59
N LYS A 235 -20.05 5.70 -18.95
CA LYS A 235 -20.93 4.72 -19.61
C LYS A 235 -20.35 4.23 -20.94
N THR A 236 -19.81 5.16 -21.73
CA THR A 236 -19.17 4.86 -23.03
C THR A 236 -17.96 3.95 -22.84
N VAL A 237 -17.07 4.30 -21.92
CA VAL A 237 -15.87 3.52 -21.59
C VAL A 237 -16.26 2.14 -21.10
N VAL A 238 -17.08 2.04 -20.05
CA VAL A 238 -17.46 0.75 -19.46
C VAL A 238 -18.19 -0.12 -20.48
N GLY A 239 -19.13 0.42 -21.25
CA GLY A 239 -19.79 -0.33 -22.31
C GLY A 239 -18.82 -0.87 -23.36
N SER A 240 -17.77 -0.11 -23.68
CA SER A 240 -16.71 -0.53 -24.61
C SER A 240 -15.80 -1.61 -24.01
N LEU A 241 -15.47 -1.52 -22.71
CA LEU A 241 -14.69 -2.52 -21.98
C LEU A 241 -15.47 -3.83 -21.84
N MET A 242 -16.75 -3.77 -21.44
CA MET A 242 -17.60 -4.95 -21.27
C MET A 242 -17.74 -5.74 -22.58
N LYS A 243 -17.84 -5.08 -23.74
CA LYS A 243 -17.85 -5.76 -25.06
C LYS A 243 -16.57 -6.57 -25.34
N ARG A 244 -15.44 -6.17 -24.78
CA ARG A 244 -14.13 -6.85 -24.92
C ARG A 244 -13.87 -7.88 -23.84
N LEU A 245 -14.62 -7.79 -22.74
CA LEU A 245 -14.56 -8.74 -21.66
C LEU A 245 -15.22 -10.05 -22.10
N HIS A 246 -14.49 -11.15 -21.92
CA HIS A 246 -15.01 -12.50 -22.09
C HIS A 246 -16.31 -12.67 -21.28
N PRO A 247 -17.30 -13.46 -21.73
CA PRO A 247 -18.58 -13.63 -21.02
C PRO A 247 -18.42 -14.05 -19.54
N GLU A 248 -17.44 -14.92 -19.26
CA GLU A 248 -17.08 -15.36 -17.89
C GLU A 248 -15.97 -14.51 -17.24
N GLY A 249 -15.65 -13.36 -17.83
CA GLY A 249 -14.56 -12.48 -17.41
C GLY A 249 -14.96 -11.47 -16.33
N HIS A 250 -13.96 -10.78 -15.80
CA HIS A 250 -14.13 -9.77 -14.75
C HIS A 250 -13.52 -8.41 -15.12
N LEU A 251 -14.28 -7.34 -14.89
CA LEU A 251 -13.84 -5.96 -14.93
C LEU A 251 -13.53 -5.49 -13.50
N VAL A 252 -12.34 -4.95 -13.29
CA VAL A 252 -11.85 -4.43 -12.01
C VAL A 252 -11.64 -2.92 -12.12
N VAL A 253 -12.30 -2.15 -11.26
CA VAL A 253 -12.09 -0.69 -11.15
C VAL A 253 -11.52 -0.34 -9.77
N GLY A 254 -11.10 0.91 -9.56
CA GLY A 254 -10.50 1.33 -8.30
C GLY A 254 -11.48 1.27 -7.13
N VAL A 255 -10.98 1.05 -5.91
CA VAL A 255 -11.84 0.97 -4.69
C VAL A 255 -12.68 2.22 -4.41
N SER A 256 -12.25 3.38 -4.91
CA SER A 256 -12.98 4.65 -4.80
C SER A 256 -13.97 4.87 -5.96
N GLU A 257 -14.01 3.98 -6.93
CA GLU A 257 -14.83 4.05 -8.13
C GLU A 257 -15.99 3.05 -8.00
N SER A 258 -17.19 3.45 -8.43
CA SER A 258 -18.38 2.61 -8.42
C SER A 258 -19.12 2.73 -9.74
N LEU A 259 -19.49 1.58 -10.30
CA LEU A 259 -20.34 1.49 -11.50
C LEU A 259 -21.83 1.37 -11.15
N LEU A 260 -22.15 1.18 -9.87
CA LEU A 260 -23.54 1.05 -9.40
C LEU A 260 -24.26 2.39 -9.50
N GLY A 261 -25.53 2.36 -9.91
CA GLY A 261 -26.36 3.57 -10.05
C GLY A 261 -26.17 4.31 -11.38
N LEU A 262 -25.29 3.84 -12.28
CA LEU A 262 -25.07 4.45 -13.60
C LEU A 262 -25.94 3.86 -14.72
N GLY A 263 -26.83 2.89 -14.40
CA GLY A 263 -27.68 2.22 -15.39
C GLY A 263 -26.89 1.35 -16.38
N LEU A 264 -25.74 0.84 -15.95
CA LEU A 264 -24.89 -0.07 -16.74
C LEU A 264 -25.32 -1.52 -16.49
N ASP A 265 -25.29 -2.32 -17.56
CA ASP A 265 -25.63 -3.75 -17.51
C ASP A 265 -24.43 -4.57 -16.99
N VAL A 266 -24.19 -4.48 -15.68
CA VAL A 266 -23.06 -5.12 -14.98
C VAL A 266 -23.53 -5.79 -13.70
N GLN A 267 -22.96 -6.95 -13.40
CA GLN A 267 -23.17 -7.65 -12.13
C GLN A 267 -21.99 -7.36 -11.19
N SER A 268 -22.26 -6.86 -9.98
CA SER A 268 -21.23 -6.60 -8.95
C SER A 268 -20.92 -7.85 -8.13
N HIS A 269 -19.63 -8.10 -7.87
CA HIS A 269 -19.13 -9.15 -6.97
C HIS A 269 -18.59 -8.58 -5.65
N GLY A 270 -18.82 -7.28 -5.40
CA GLY A 270 -18.23 -6.55 -4.29
C GLY A 270 -16.80 -6.07 -4.61
N SER A 271 -16.28 -5.21 -3.74
CA SER A 271 -14.90 -4.70 -3.84
C SER A 271 -14.52 -4.13 -5.21
N SER A 272 -15.44 -3.40 -5.86
CA SER A 272 -15.21 -2.78 -7.18
C SER A 272 -14.86 -3.77 -8.30
N VAL A 273 -15.37 -5.01 -8.21
CA VAL A 273 -15.27 -6.03 -9.26
C VAL A 273 -16.64 -6.30 -9.88
N TYR A 274 -16.67 -6.40 -11.21
CA TYR A 274 -17.88 -6.54 -12.02
C TYR A 274 -17.74 -7.63 -13.09
N SER A 275 -18.86 -8.24 -13.51
CA SER A 275 -18.93 -9.17 -14.64
C SER A 275 -20.13 -8.88 -15.53
N HIS A 276 -20.26 -9.61 -16.64
CA HIS A 276 -21.51 -9.65 -17.39
C HIS A 276 -22.63 -10.21 -16.50
N PRO A 277 -23.88 -9.74 -16.66
CA PRO A 277 -25.02 -10.35 -16.01
C PRO A 277 -25.20 -11.79 -16.50
N LYS A 278 -25.37 -12.74 -15.58
CA LYS A 278 -25.75 -14.10 -15.97
C LYS A 278 -27.18 -14.13 -16.49
N ALA A 279 -27.41 -14.83 -17.61
CA ALA A 279 -28.77 -15.19 -18.02
C ALA A 279 -29.45 -15.93 -16.86
N VAL A 280 -30.68 -15.53 -16.53
CA VAL A 280 -31.42 -16.08 -15.40
C VAL A 280 -31.72 -17.56 -15.67
N GLU A 281 -30.97 -18.48 -15.05
CA GLU A 281 -31.51 -19.80 -14.75
C GLU A 281 -32.44 -19.66 -13.55
N GLU A 282 -33.74 -19.90 -13.77
CA GLU A 282 -34.75 -19.93 -12.72
C GLU A 282 -34.38 -20.95 -11.63
N LYS A 283 -33.86 -20.46 -10.50
CA LYS A 283 -33.91 -21.22 -9.25
C LYS A 283 -35.23 -20.93 -8.55
N LYS A 284 -36.05 -21.98 -8.42
CA LYS A 284 -37.32 -21.99 -7.67
C LYS A 284 -37.18 -21.35 -6.28
N PRO A 285 -38.20 -20.60 -5.82
CA PRO A 285 -38.16 -19.88 -4.56
C PRO A 285 -38.34 -20.84 -3.37
N THR A 286 -37.65 -20.54 -2.26
CA THR A 286 -37.96 -21.05 -0.91
C THR A 286 -37.96 -19.85 0.06
N PRO A 287 -38.73 -19.89 1.15
CA PRO A 287 -39.73 -18.86 1.40
C PRO A 287 -39.19 -17.69 2.22
N ALA A 288 -39.85 -16.55 2.04
CA ALA A 288 -39.63 -15.32 2.78
C ALA A 288 -39.84 -15.50 4.29
N SER A 289 -38.92 -14.96 5.08
CA SER A 289 -39.20 -14.61 6.46
C SER A 289 -39.23 -13.08 6.56
N ASN A 290 -40.40 -12.56 6.91
CA ASN A 290 -40.68 -11.14 7.12
C ASN A 290 -39.75 -10.54 8.18
N VAL A 291 -39.15 -9.39 7.87
CA VAL A 291 -38.72 -8.42 8.89
C VAL A 291 -39.10 -7.01 8.40
N THR A 292 -39.88 -6.34 9.23
CA THR A 292 -40.42 -4.97 9.11
C THR A 292 -39.30 -3.90 9.12
N PRO A 293 -39.52 -2.69 8.58
CA PRO A 293 -38.52 -1.62 8.58
C PRO A 293 -38.46 -0.90 9.93
N MET A 294 -37.25 -0.60 10.40
CA MET A 294 -36.99 0.34 11.50
C MET A 294 -35.96 1.41 11.08
N PRO A 295 -36.01 2.60 11.69
CA PRO A 295 -35.56 3.84 11.06
C PRO A 295 -34.05 4.06 11.14
N ALA A 296 -33.57 4.93 10.25
CA ALA A 296 -32.20 5.43 10.20
C ALA A 296 -31.70 5.87 11.59
N ARG A 297 -30.57 5.29 12.01
CA ARG A 297 -29.76 5.80 13.13
C ARG A 297 -28.49 6.43 12.59
N THR A 298 -28.32 7.70 12.91
CA THR A 298 -27.07 8.46 12.82
C THR A 298 -25.98 7.76 13.65
N PRO A 299 -24.71 7.71 13.20
CA PRO A 299 -23.62 7.25 14.05
C PRO A 299 -23.29 8.33 15.09
N ALA A 300 -23.29 7.95 16.37
CA ALA A 300 -22.73 8.76 17.45
C ALA A 300 -21.20 8.58 17.49
N VAL A 301 -20.50 9.70 17.57
CA VAL A 301 -19.04 9.86 17.60
C VAL A 301 -18.47 9.46 18.97
N ALA A 302 -17.46 8.59 18.99
CA ALA A 302 -16.56 8.44 20.14
C ALA A 302 -15.39 9.44 19.99
N LYS A 303 -15.06 10.17 21.05
CA LYS A 303 -14.16 11.34 21.05
C LYS A 303 -12.69 10.97 20.83
N ASP A 304 -12.14 11.32 19.66
CA ASP A 304 -10.69 11.44 19.43
C ASP A 304 -10.17 12.77 20.02
N GLN A 305 -9.06 12.73 20.76
CA GLN A 305 -8.40 13.98 21.16
C GLN A 305 -7.56 14.52 19.99
N PRO A 306 -7.60 15.84 19.74
CA PRO A 306 -6.91 16.44 18.60
C PRO A 306 -5.38 16.44 18.79
N VAL A 307 -4.64 16.20 17.69
CA VAL A 307 -3.17 16.21 17.64
C VAL A 307 -2.64 17.61 17.94
N ARG A 308 -1.72 17.74 18.90
CA ARG A 308 -1.22 19.03 19.39
C ARG A 308 -0.09 19.55 18.51
N VAL A 309 -0.32 20.66 17.81
CA VAL A 309 0.64 21.23 16.85
C VAL A 309 1.22 22.54 17.39
N LEU A 310 2.54 22.69 17.29
CA LEU A 310 3.21 23.99 17.42
C LEU A 310 3.51 24.54 16.02
N CYS A 311 3.03 25.74 15.71
CA CYS A 311 3.30 26.38 14.42
C CYS A 311 4.39 27.45 14.56
N VAL A 312 5.45 27.32 13.77
CA VAL A 312 6.61 28.22 13.81
C VAL A 312 6.80 28.88 12.45
N ASP A 313 6.57 30.19 12.39
CA ASP A 313 6.70 31.01 11.18
C ASP A 313 6.84 32.47 11.62
N ASP A 314 7.75 33.22 10.99
CA ASP A 314 8.00 34.63 11.32
C ASP A 314 6.85 35.56 10.87
N SER A 315 6.00 35.06 9.96
CA SER A 315 4.81 35.75 9.49
C SER A 315 3.58 35.41 10.34
N LYS A 316 3.12 36.40 11.12
CA LYS A 316 1.85 36.32 11.86
C LYS A 316 0.65 35.98 10.96
N SER A 317 0.68 36.40 9.68
CA SER A 317 -0.37 36.09 8.72
C SER A 317 -0.40 34.60 8.35
N ILE A 318 0.75 33.95 8.20
CA ILE A 318 0.85 32.51 7.92
C ILE A 318 0.45 31.70 9.15
N LEU A 319 0.85 32.13 10.36
CA LEU A 319 0.40 31.49 11.60
C LEU A 319 -1.12 31.48 11.75
N VAL A 320 -1.80 32.59 11.41
CA VAL A 320 -3.28 32.65 11.40
C VAL A 320 -3.88 31.69 10.37
N ILE A 321 -3.25 31.53 9.20
CA ILE A 321 -3.68 30.56 8.19
C ILE A 321 -3.51 29.13 8.71
N LEU A 322 -2.36 28.79 9.28
CA LEU A 322 -2.10 27.46 9.84
C LEU A 322 -3.07 27.13 10.98
N GLN A 323 -3.42 28.10 11.83
CA GLN A 323 -4.45 27.93 12.87
C GLN A 323 -5.84 27.66 12.30
N LYS A 324 -6.17 28.26 11.15
CA LYS A 324 -7.45 27.98 10.45
C LYS A 324 -7.45 26.64 9.73
N ILE A 325 -6.28 26.12 9.33
CA ILE A 325 -6.14 24.78 8.72
C ILE A 325 -6.22 23.69 9.80
N LEU A 326 -5.54 23.90 10.92
CA LEU A 326 -5.30 22.92 11.98
C LEU A 326 -6.30 23.08 13.13
N THR A 327 -7.58 22.86 12.82
CA THR A 327 -8.69 22.98 13.77
C THR A 327 -9.01 21.65 14.45
N LYS A 328 -9.71 21.71 15.59
CA LYS A 328 -10.15 20.52 16.34
C LYS A 328 -11.08 19.64 15.50
N GLU A 329 -11.89 20.25 14.64
CA GLU A 329 -12.75 19.54 13.66
C GLU A 329 -11.93 18.69 12.69
N ASN A 330 -10.75 19.18 12.31
CA ASN A 330 -9.81 18.45 11.46
C ASN A 330 -8.88 17.52 12.27
N GLY A 331 -9.15 17.33 13.56
CA GLY A 331 -8.37 16.47 14.46
C GLY A 331 -7.02 17.04 14.90
N PHE A 332 -6.84 18.36 14.85
CA PHE A 332 -5.63 19.05 15.31
C PHE A 332 -5.96 20.15 16.33
N GLU A 333 -5.03 20.48 17.21
CA GLU A 333 -5.12 21.60 18.13
C GLU A 333 -3.81 22.37 18.08
N VAL A 334 -3.84 23.61 17.60
CA VAL A 334 -2.66 24.48 17.68
C VAL A 334 -2.47 24.92 19.13
N VAL A 335 -1.46 24.38 19.79
CA VAL A 335 -1.21 24.60 21.23
C VAL A 335 -0.34 25.81 21.51
N GLY A 336 0.34 26.32 20.49
CA GLY A 336 1.15 27.53 20.56
C GLY A 336 1.66 27.94 19.18
N THR A 337 2.25 29.13 19.13
CA THR A 337 2.96 29.64 17.96
C THR A 337 4.29 30.24 18.38
N ALA A 338 5.26 30.27 17.47
CA ALA A 338 6.55 30.93 17.67
C ALA A 338 6.98 31.66 16.39
N LEU A 339 7.74 32.74 16.52
CA LEU A 339 8.18 33.59 15.40
C LEU A 339 9.62 33.29 14.95
N ASN A 340 10.39 32.51 15.71
CA ASN A 340 11.74 32.09 15.37
C ASN A 340 12.14 30.78 16.05
N GLY A 341 13.30 30.23 15.68
CA GLY A 341 13.80 28.97 16.25
C GLY A 341 14.07 29.01 17.75
N LEU A 342 14.48 30.16 18.31
CA LEU A 342 14.76 30.29 19.74
C LEU A 342 13.46 30.19 20.57
N GLU A 343 12.43 30.93 20.18
CA GLU A 343 11.10 30.85 20.80
C GLU A 343 10.48 29.46 20.60
N ALA A 344 10.66 28.84 19.43
CA ALA A 344 10.21 27.48 19.17
C ALA A 344 10.79 26.48 20.17
N LYS A 345 12.07 26.62 20.54
CA LYS A 345 12.73 25.74 21.52
C LYS A 345 12.07 25.85 22.90
N GLU A 346 11.81 27.06 23.36
CA GLU A 346 11.14 27.31 24.65
C GLU A 346 9.72 26.76 24.66
N GLN A 347 8.97 27.00 23.57
CA GLN A 347 7.60 26.54 23.42
C GLN A 347 7.50 25.02 23.32
N VAL A 348 8.45 24.33 22.68
CA VAL A 348 8.48 22.85 22.64
C VAL A 348 8.64 22.28 24.05
N GLN A 349 9.50 22.85 24.88
CA GLN A 349 9.70 22.38 26.25
C GLN A 349 8.47 22.63 27.13
N LYS A 350 7.86 23.81 27.00
CA LYS A 350 6.70 24.24 27.79
C LYS A 350 5.41 23.52 27.40
N LEU A 351 5.14 23.44 26.10
CA LEU A 351 3.87 22.97 25.56
C LEU A 351 3.90 21.50 25.16
N ARG A 352 5.09 20.89 24.96
CA ARG A 352 5.25 19.49 24.53
C ARG A 352 4.35 19.11 23.35
N PRO A 353 4.47 19.77 22.19
CA PRO A 353 3.64 19.48 21.02
C PRO A 353 3.93 18.08 20.47
N ASP A 354 2.94 17.47 19.82
CA ASP A 354 3.06 16.16 19.18
C ASP A 354 3.79 16.24 17.83
N VAL A 355 3.70 17.40 17.17
CA VAL A 355 4.36 17.68 15.89
C VAL A 355 4.56 19.19 15.74
N ILE A 356 5.58 19.58 14.97
CA ILE A 356 5.92 20.98 14.73
C ILE A 356 5.82 21.25 13.23
N THR A 357 5.13 22.32 12.85
CA THR A 357 5.32 22.94 11.54
C THR A 357 6.37 24.04 11.67
N MET A 358 7.36 24.05 10.79
CA MET A 358 8.46 25.00 10.92
C MET A 358 8.89 25.58 9.59
N ASP A 359 8.95 26.90 9.55
CA ASP A 359 9.52 27.62 8.42
C ASP A 359 11.03 27.39 8.27
N ILE A 360 11.51 27.45 7.04
CA ILE A 360 12.95 27.43 6.72
C ILE A 360 13.59 28.78 7.08
N HIS A 361 12.98 29.90 6.70
CA HIS A 361 13.59 31.23 6.79
C HIS A 361 12.97 32.08 7.89
N MET A 362 13.64 32.16 9.03
CA MET A 362 13.19 32.94 10.17
C MET A 362 14.34 33.78 10.73
N PRO A 363 14.05 34.95 11.35
CA PRO A 363 15.09 35.78 11.99
C PRO A 363 15.72 35.07 13.19
N GLU A 364 16.94 35.48 13.56
CA GLU A 364 17.75 34.98 14.69
C GLU A 364 18.23 33.52 14.57
N GLN A 365 17.33 32.58 14.29
CA GLN A 365 17.64 31.18 14.06
C GLN A 365 16.70 30.60 13.00
N THR A 366 17.27 30.14 11.89
CA THR A 366 16.54 29.52 10.78
C THR A 366 16.04 28.12 11.15
N GLY A 367 15.05 27.59 10.41
CA GLY A 367 14.51 26.25 10.67
C GLY A 367 15.56 25.13 10.50
N VAL A 368 16.48 25.28 9.55
CA VAL A 368 17.57 24.31 9.33
C VAL A 368 18.59 24.35 10.47
N GLU A 369 18.96 25.54 10.95
CA GLU A 369 19.85 25.69 12.11
C GLU A 369 19.20 25.17 13.39
N TYR A 370 17.90 25.41 13.57
CA TYR A 370 17.14 24.85 14.67
C TYR A 370 17.19 23.32 14.66
N LEU A 371 16.91 22.69 13.51
CA LEU A 371 16.92 21.23 13.38
C LEU A 371 18.29 20.67 13.71
N LYS A 372 19.35 21.25 13.14
CA LYS A 372 20.73 20.83 13.39
C LYS A 372 21.10 20.93 14.87
N ALA A 373 20.61 21.93 15.59
CA ALA A 373 20.93 22.16 17.00
C ALA A 373 20.06 21.37 17.99
N ASN A 374 18.83 21.00 17.62
CA ASN A 374 17.84 20.48 18.57
C ASN A 374 17.30 19.08 18.24
N MET A 375 17.48 18.57 17.01
CA MET A 375 16.97 17.24 16.64
C MET A 375 17.70 16.11 17.38
N ASN A 376 16.91 15.26 18.02
CA ASN A 376 17.34 14.03 18.69
C ASN A 376 16.16 13.04 18.73
N SER A 377 16.37 11.84 19.25
CA SER A 377 15.36 10.77 19.29
C SER A 377 14.06 11.11 20.05
N SER A 378 14.09 12.14 20.90
CA SER A 378 12.97 12.57 21.73
C SER A 378 12.35 13.89 21.26
N HIS A 379 12.88 14.50 20.20
CA HIS A 379 12.37 15.73 19.63
C HIS A 379 11.09 15.46 18.81
N PRO A 380 10.03 16.27 18.92
CA PRO A 380 8.83 16.08 18.11
C PRO A 380 9.16 16.12 16.61
N PRO A 381 8.47 15.31 15.78
CA PRO A 381 8.65 15.37 14.33
C PRO A 381 8.42 16.79 13.82
N VAL A 382 9.26 17.20 12.87
CA VAL A 382 9.17 18.50 12.22
C VAL A 382 8.80 18.31 10.76
N VAL A 383 7.74 18.99 10.32
CA VAL A 383 7.41 19.17 8.91
C VAL A 383 7.80 20.58 8.50
N MET A 384 8.71 20.68 7.54
CA MET A 384 9.15 21.98 7.05
C MET A 384 8.06 22.64 6.23
N ILE A 385 7.82 23.94 6.40
CA ILE A 385 6.92 24.71 5.54
C ILE A 385 7.72 25.81 4.84
N SER A 386 7.88 25.71 3.52
CA SER A 386 8.77 26.59 2.75
C SER A 386 8.04 27.39 1.67
N SER A 387 8.57 28.56 1.33
CA SER A 387 8.27 29.25 0.07
C SER A 387 8.79 28.46 -1.15
N VAL A 388 8.27 28.78 -2.34
CA VAL A 388 8.72 28.17 -3.60
C VAL A 388 9.90 28.96 -4.17
N SER A 389 11.12 28.55 -3.84
CA SER A 389 12.34 29.01 -4.51
C SER A 389 13.32 27.85 -4.75
N ARG A 390 14.32 28.05 -5.63
CA ARG A 390 15.36 27.03 -5.88
C ARG A 390 16.32 26.89 -4.70
N GLU A 391 16.61 27.99 -4.01
CA GLU A 391 17.44 28.00 -2.79
C GLU A 391 16.75 27.23 -1.65
N ASP A 392 15.42 27.33 -1.56
CA ASP A 392 14.61 26.56 -0.62
C ASP A 392 14.64 25.05 -0.88
N GLY A 393 14.86 24.62 -2.13
CA GLY A 393 14.99 23.21 -2.48
C GLY A 393 16.24 22.57 -1.88
N GLU A 394 17.38 23.24 -1.93
CA GLU A 394 18.62 22.75 -1.32
C GLU A 394 18.54 22.77 0.20
N LEU A 395 17.91 23.79 0.78
CA LEU A 395 17.70 23.89 2.23
C LEU A 395 16.68 22.86 2.74
N ALA A 396 15.64 22.54 1.97
CA ALA A 396 14.69 21.48 2.29
C ALA A 396 15.35 20.09 2.27
N ILE A 397 16.25 19.84 1.32
CA ILE A 397 17.06 18.59 1.31
C ILE A 397 17.93 18.52 2.56
N LYS A 398 18.65 19.60 2.90
CA LYS A 398 19.44 19.66 4.14
C LYS A 398 18.58 19.48 5.40
N ALA A 399 17.37 20.04 5.43
CA ALA A 399 16.44 19.85 6.55
C ALA A 399 16.04 18.38 6.73
N LEU A 400 15.78 17.66 5.63
CA LEU A 400 15.48 16.22 5.67
C LEU A 400 16.70 15.39 6.14
N GLU A 401 17.91 15.76 5.71
CA GLU A 401 19.16 15.16 6.19
C GLU A 401 19.34 15.33 7.70
N TYR A 402 19.02 16.53 8.23
CA TYR A 402 19.04 16.82 9.66
C TYR A 402 17.83 16.29 10.44
N GLY A 403 16.94 15.54 9.79
CA GLY A 403 15.90 14.76 10.46
C GLY A 403 14.49 15.33 10.39
N ALA A 404 14.23 16.36 9.56
CA ALA A 404 12.85 16.71 9.21
C ALA A 404 12.12 15.49 8.63
N SER A 405 10.84 15.35 8.96
CA SER A 405 10.03 14.21 8.56
C SER A 405 9.51 14.32 7.14
N ASP A 406 9.21 15.54 6.71
CA ASP A 406 8.78 15.88 5.34
C ASP A 406 8.84 17.41 5.15
N TYR A 407 8.54 17.89 3.95
CA TYR A 407 8.42 19.32 3.64
C TYR A 407 7.12 19.63 2.89
N VAL A 408 6.52 20.79 3.10
CA VAL A 408 5.31 21.28 2.44
C VAL A 408 5.51 22.72 2.01
N GLU A 409 4.80 23.14 0.99
CA GLU A 409 4.79 24.53 0.54
C GLU A 409 3.89 25.39 1.44
N LYS A 410 4.30 26.63 1.73
CA LYS A 410 3.54 27.59 2.56
C LYS A 410 2.14 27.86 1.97
N PRO A 411 1.06 27.74 2.78
CA PRO A 411 -0.28 28.03 2.32
C PRO A 411 -0.50 29.54 2.20
N THR A 412 -1.17 29.97 1.13
CA THR A 412 -1.68 31.34 0.99
C THR A 412 -3.19 31.35 1.17
N LEU A 413 -3.81 32.53 1.28
CA LEU A 413 -5.28 32.65 1.33
C LEU A 413 -5.96 32.02 0.10
N GLN A 414 -5.29 31.97 -1.05
CA GLN A 414 -5.81 31.40 -2.30
C GLN A 414 -5.62 29.88 -2.38
N THR A 415 -4.54 29.34 -1.81
CA THR A 415 -4.24 27.89 -1.82
C THR A 415 -4.70 27.17 -0.56
N PHE A 416 -5.40 27.87 0.34
CA PHE A 416 -5.86 27.40 1.65
C PHE A 416 -6.52 26.02 1.61
N ALA A 417 -7.52 25.81 0.73
CA ALA A 417 -8.27 24.56 0.68
C ALA A 417 -7.43 23.38 0.17
N GLN A 418 -6.60 23.58 -0.86
CA GLN A 418 -5.77 22.52 -1.44
C GLN A 418 -4.59 22.15 -0.55
N LYS A 419 -3.96 23.14 0.10
CA LYS A 419 -2.80 22.95 0.97
C LYS A 419 -3.18 22.50 2.38
N SER A 420 -4.43 22.74 2.80
CA SER A 420 -4.98 22.22 4.06
C SER A 420 -4.83 20.71 4.14
N ASP A 421 -5.31 19.97 3.14
CA ASP A 421 -5.26 18.51 3.13
C ASP A 421 -3.84 17.96 3.04
N GLU A 422 -2.96 18.63 2.27
CA GLU A 422 -1.54 18.27 2.15
C GLU A 422 -0.81 18.43 3.49
N ILE A 423 -0.95 19.58 4.16
CA ILE A 423 -0.33 19.85 5.46
C ILE A 423 -0.84 18.86 6.51
N GLN A 424 -2.15 18.63 6.56
CA GLN A 424 -2.75 17.67 7.49
C GLN A 424 -2.26 16.24 7.26
N LEU A 425 -2.17 15.81 6.00
CA LEU A 425 -1.67 14.48 5.64
C LEU A 425 -0.20 14.31 6.02
N LYS A 426 0.64 15.30 5.71
CA LYS A 426 2.08 15.27 6.00
C LYS A 426 2.34 15.27 7.50
N LEU A 427 1.59 16.04 8.30
CA LEU A 427 1.68 16.02 9.75
C LEU A 427 1.27 14.65 10.34
N ARG A 428 0.17 14.06 9.82
CA ARG A 428 -0.24 12.70 10.21
C ARG A 428 0.78 11.64 9.82
N SER A 429 1.44 11.81 8.68
CA SER A 429 2.50 10.92 8.19
C SER A 429 3.79 11.07 9.01
N ALA A 430 4.18 12.31 9.34
CA ALA A 430 5.36 12.61 10.14
C ALA A 430 5.29 11.96 11.52
N ILE A 431 4.15 12.07 12.20
CA ILE A 431 3.89 11.40 13.50
C ILE A 431 4.01 9.86 13.38
N LYS A 432 3.61 9.28 12.24
CA LYS A 432 3.73 7.84 11.97
C LYS A 432 5.17 7.41 11.62
N ASN A 433 5.96 8.29 10.98
CA ASN A 433 7.31 8.01 10.48
C ASN A 433 8.45 8.30 11.47
N THR A 434 8.28 9.16 12.48
CA THR A 434 9.33 9.40 13.51
C THR A 434 9.73 8.15 14.30
N LYS A 435 8.97 7.07 14.18
CA LYS A 435 9.21 5.79 14.86
C LYS A 435 10.03 4.80 14.04
N MET A 436 10.51 5.20 12.85
CA MET A 436 11.25 4.34 11.92
C MET A 436 12.51 5.03 11.38
N LYS A 437 13.62 4.93 12.12
CA LYS A 437 14.97 5.02 11.54
C LYS A 437 15.83 3.87 12.09
N GLY A 438 15.92 2.80 11.30
CA GLY A 438 16.83 1.67 11.47
C GLY A 438 16.71 0.71 10.27
N LEU A 439 17.77 0.62 9.45
CA LEU A 439 17.96 -0.29 8.30
C LEU A 439 18.01 -1.78 8.77
N SER A 440 17.79 -2.85 7.98
CA SER A 440 17.23 -3.10 6.64
C SER A 440 17.09 -4.64 6.49
N SER A 441 15.87 -5.17 6.34
CA SER A 441 15.61 -6.54 5.87
C SER A 441 15.64 -6.66 4.32
N PHE A 442 15.87 -5.54 3.64
CA PHE A 442 15.82 -5.39 2.19
C PHE A 442 16.97 -6.08 1.44
N ASP A 443 18.20 -6.04 1.95
CA ASP A 443 19.35 -6.64 1.24
C ASP A 443 19.41 -8.18 1.35
N GLN A 444 18.79 -8.77 2.37
CA GLN A 444 18.76 -10.24 2.56
C GLN A 444 17.68 -10.94 1.73
N ALA A 445 16.56 -10.26 1.42
CA ALA A 445 15.47 -10.81 0.61
C ALA A 445 15.85 -11.10 -0.86
N PHE A 446 16.97 -10.55 -1.35
CA PHE A 446 17.50 -10.79 -2.70
C PHE A 446 18.40 -12.02 -2.81
N GLN A 447 18.72 -12.68 -1.69
CA GLN A 447 19.46 -13.95 -1.67
C GLN A 447 18.48 -15.08 -1.30
N ARG A 448 18.18 -15.99 -2.23
CA ARG A 448 17.50 -17.26 -1.90
C ARG A 448 18.55 -18.25 -1.37
N PRO A 449 18.28 -18.98 -0.29
CA PRO A 449 18.71 -20.36 -0.17
C PRO A 449 17.63 -21.26 -0.80
N SER A 450 18.00 -21.99 -1.85
CA SER A 450 17.26 -23.17 -2.30
C SER A 450 17.82 -24.39 -1.55
N GLY A 451 17.08 -24.94 -0.59
CA GLY A 451 17.48 -26.15 0.13
C GLY A 451 16.46 -26.57 1.18
N GLN A 452 16.36 -27.88 1.45
CA GLN A 452 15.68 -28.39 2.64
C GLN A 452 16.50 -28.03 3.90
N PRO A 453 15.87 -27.74 5.05
CA PRO A 453 16.57 -27.39 6.26
C PRO A 453 17.43 -28.57 6.75
N GLN A 454 18.67 -28.27 7.12
CA GLN A 454 19.64 -29.29 7.55
C GLN A 454 19.49 -29.71 9.03
N ARG A 455 18.61 -29.08 9.82
CA ARG A 455 18.54 -29.28 11.28
C ARG A 455 17.23 -29.95 11.73
N LYS A 456 17.36 -31.08 12.44
CA LYS A 456 16.24 -31.90 12.95
C LYS A 456 15.62 -31.39 14.26
N ASP A 457 16.19 -30.38 14.92
CA ASP A 457 15.83 -29.99 16.30
C ASP A 457 15.19 -28.60 16.43
N GLU A 458 14.73 -28.01 15.32
CA GLU A 458 14.12 -26.66 15.31
C GLU A 458 12.74 -26.67 15.97
N ILE A 459 12.51 -25.67 16.83
CA ILE A 459 11.24 -25.46 17.52
C ILE A 459 10.65 -24.12 17.09
N CYS A 460 9.39 -24.15 16.68
CA CYS A 460 8.56 -22.97 16.56
C CYS A 460 7.78 -22.73 17.86
N VAL A 461 7.79 -21.51 18.36
CA VAL A 461 6.86 -21.07 19.40
C VAL A 461 5.85 -20.11 18.79
N ILE A 462 4.55 -20.40 18.92
CA ILE A 462 3.45 -19.54 18.52
C ILE A 462 2.75 -19.06 19.78
N ALA A 463 2.76 -17.75 20.04
CA ALA A 463 2.00 -17.12 21.12
C ALA A 463 0.83 -16.32 20.52
N CYS A 464 -0.39 -16.54 21.00
CA CYS A 464 -1.56 -15.87 20.42
C CYS A 464 -2.76 -15.80 21.38
N GLY A 465 -3.68 -14.88 21.10
CA GLY A 465 -4.98 -14.85 21.75
C GLY A 465 -5.99 -15.79 21.11
N MET A 466 -7.09 -16.08 21.81
CA MET A 466 -8.21 -16.91 21.30
C MET A 466 -8.82 -16.39 19.99
N GLY A 467 -8.71 -15.09 19.69
CA GLY A 467 -9.19 -14.49 18.44
C GLY A 467 -8.42 -14.92 17.20
N GLU A 468 -7.22 -15.48 17.36
CA GLU A 468 -6.31 -15.79 16.24
C GLU A 468 -6.28 -17.27 15.86
N MET A 469 -7.18 -18.09 16.43
CA MET A 469 -7.22 -19.54 16.19
C MET A 469 -7.34 -19.91 14.72
N LYS A 470 -8.07 -19.13 13.91
CA LYS A 470 -8.15 -19.36 12.45
C LYS A 470 -6.79 -19.24 11.75
N LYS A 471 -5.87 -18.41 12.26
CA LYS A 471 -4.50 -18.34 11.73
C LYS A 471 -3.67 -19.52 12.15
N VAL A 472 -3.79 -19.93 13.42
CA VAL A 472 -3.12 -21.14 13.94
C VAL A 472 -3.54 -22.38 13.14
N GLU A 473 -4.83 -22.53 12.85
CA GLU A 473 -5.37 -23.60 11.99
C GLU A 473 -4.72 -23.59 10.58
N LYS A 474 -4.57 -22.40 9.98
CA LYS A 474 -3.93 -22.26 8.67
C LYS A 474 -2.44 -22.60 8.71
N ILE A 475 -1.70 -22.13 9.71
CA ILE A 475 -0.28 -22.42 9.90
C ILE A 475 -0.06 -23.93 10.05
N LEU A 476 -0.85 -24.60 10.90
CA LEU A 476 -0.76 -26.05 11.08
C LEU A 476 -1.09 -26.81 9.78
N THR A 477 -2.09 -26.35 9.03
CA THR A 477 -2.46 -26.94 7.73
C THR A 477 -1.32 -26.79 6.72
N GLU A 478 -0.66 -25.64 6.69
CA GLU A 478 0.49 -25.40 5.82
C GLU A 478 1.67 -26.30 6.20
N LEU A 479 2.04 -26.38 7.48
CA LEU A 479 3.09 -27.27 7.98
C LEU A 479 2.82 -28.74 7.65
N LYS A 480 1.56 -29.16 7.79
CA LYS A 480 1.09 -30.50 7.41
C LYS A 480 1.27 -30.76 5.91
N ASN A 481 0.84 -29.83 5.07
CA ASN A 481 0.96 -29.95 3.61
C ASN A 481 2.42 -29.98 3.16
N LEU A 482 3.28 -29.21 3.82
CA LEU A 482 4.73 -29.18 3.58
C LEU A 482 5.45 -30.45 4.10
N LYS A 483 4.77 -31.31 4.88
CA LYS A 483 5.37 -32.46 5.58
C LYS A 483 6.60 -32.07 6.39
N TRP A 484 6.56 -30.90 7.03
CA TRP A 484 7.72 -30.37 7.73
C TRP A 484 7.82 -30.96 9.15
N PRO A 485 8.94 -31.60 9.54
CA PRO A 485 9.12 -32.14 10.89
C PRO A 485 9.47 -31.08 11.96
N VAL A 486 8.91 -29.87 11.89
CA VAL A 486 9.15 -28.83 12.93
C VAL A 486 8.34 -29.13 14.18
N THR A 487 9.01 -29.13 15.32
CA THR A 487 8.34 -29.18 16.62
C THR A 487 7.67 -27.84 16.90
N THR A 488 6.36 -27.81 17.06
CA THR A 488 5.57 -26.58 17.20
C THR A 488 4.95 -26.50 18.59
N MET A 489 5.20 -25.41 19.32
CA MET A 489 4.59 -25.14 20.62
C MET A 489 3.64 -23.96 20.49
N ILE A 490 2.38 -24.17 20.82
CA ILE A 490 1.32 -23.18 20.73
C ILE A 490 0.93 -22.78 22.15
N PHE A 491 1.11 -21.51 22.48
CA PHE A 491 0.72 -20.91 23.75
C PHE A 491 -0.43 -19.95 23.52
N VAL A 492 -1.57 -20.24 24.14
CA VAL A 492 -2.80 -19.46 23.97
C VAL A 492 -3.14 -18.73 25.25
N GLU A 493 -3.36 -17.42 25.14
CA GLU A 493 -3.76 -16.60 26.28
C GLU A 493 -5.19 -16.93 26.74
N GLY A 494 -5.34 -17.20 28.04
CA GLY A 494 -6.64 -17.40 28.69
C GLY A 494 -7.35 -18.71 28.31
N ALA A 495 -6.57 -19.75 27.96
CA ALA A 495 -7.09 -20.99 27.41
C ALA A 495 -7.19 -22.15 28.42
N ALA A 496 -6.65 -22.02 29.64
CA ALA A 496 -6.53 -23.10 30.63
C ALA A 496 -7.77 -24.02 30.75
N GLY A 497 -8.99 -23.45 30.84
CA GLY A 497 -10.24 -24.23 30.97
C GLY A 497 -10.75 -24.90 29.68
N VAL A 498 -10.18 -24.58 28.52
CA VAL A 498 -10.63 -25.05 27.20
C VAL A 498 -9.56 -25.80 26.41
N LEU A 499 -8.34 -25.95 26.97
CA LEU A 499 -7.20 -26.60 26.32
C LEU A 499 -7.52 -28.01 25.76
N PRO A 500 -8.18 -28.94 26.49
CA PRO A 500 -8.44 -30.29 25.95
C PRO A 500 -9.32 -30.27 24.69
N LYS A 501 -10.32 -29.38 24.67
CA LYS A 501 -11.22 -29.22 23.53
C LYS A 501 -10.51 -28.56 22.34
N LEU A 502 -9.64 -27.59 22.62
CA LEU A 502 -8.85 -26.90 21.61
C LEU A 502 -7.81 -27.84 20.98
N ALA A 503 -7.15 -28.68 21.77
CA ALA A 503 -6.23 -29.72 21.31
C ALA A 503 -6.91 -30.72 20.36
N SER A 504 -8.09 -31.21 20.73
CA SER A 504 -8.90 -32.09 19.86
C SER A 504 -9.26 -31.41 18.54
N LYS A 505 -9.58 -30.11 18.56
CA LYS A 505 -9.88 -29.33 17.36
C LYS A 505 -8.66 -29.13 16.47
N LEU A 506 -7.52 -28.70 17.04
CA LEU A 506 -6.30 -28.39 16.30
C LEU A 506 -5.63 -29.65 15.72
N SER A 507 -5.81 -30.82 16.35
CA SER A 507 -5.37 -32.12 15.81
C SER A 507 -5.87 -32.39 14.39
N LYS A 508 -7.03 -31.83 13.98
CA LYS A 508 -7.56 -31.96 12.61
C LYS A 508 -6.68 -31.27 11.55
N PHE A 509 -5.99 -30.20 11.94
CA PHE A 509 -5.21 -29.35 11.06
C PHE A 509 -3.72 -29.68 11.06
N SER A 510 -3.23 -30.43 12.06
CA SER A 510 -1.83 -30.84 12.13
C SER A 510 -1.59 -32.26 11.56
N SER A 511 -0.32 -32.65 11.46
CA SER A 511 0.10 -33.98 11.00
C SER A 511 -0.11 -35.08 12.04
N GLY A 512 -0.31 -34.74 13.30
CA GLY A 512 -0.43 -35.68 14.42
C GLY A 512 -1.38 -35.19 15.52
N PRO A 513 -1.41 -35.84 16.68
CA PRO A 513 -2.13 -35.31 17.84
C PRO A 513 -1.50 -34.01 18.32
N VAL A 514 -2.34 -33.08 18.78
CA VAL A 514 -1.91 -31.91 19.53
C VAL A 514 -1.98 -32.25 21.02
N ASP A 515 -0.83 -32.29 21.67
CA ASP A 515 -0.69 -32.73 23.06
C ASP A 515 -0.65 -31.54 24.02
N LEU A 516 -1.21 -31.71 25.22
CA LEU A 516 -1.20 -30.67 26.22
C LEU A 516 0.19 -30.54 26.87
N ILE A 517 0.71 -29.32 26.92
CA ILE A 517 1.98 -29.01 27.59
C ILE A 517 1.73 -29.03 29.11
N LYS A 518 2.50 -29.84 29.84
CA LYS A 518 2.49 -29.86 31.31
C LYS A 518 3.25 -28.65 31.86
N GLU A 519 2.87 -28.19 33.05
CA GLU A 519 3.48 -27.03 33.74
C GLU A 519 5.00 -27.18 33.94
N GLU A 520 5.52 -28.41 33.98
CA GLU A 520 6.96 -28.71 33.93
C GLU A 520 7.25 -29.81 32.89
N PRO A 521 7.59 -29.46 31.63
CA PRO A 521 7.94 -30.46 30.65
C PRO A 521 9.32 -31.03 30.99
N GLY A 522 9.38 -32.29 31.45
CA GLY A 522 10.67 -32.93 31.80
C GLY A 522 11.61 -33.12 30.60
N VAL A 523 11.08 -33.17 29.37
CA VAL A 523 11.84 -33.33 28.11
C VAL A 523 11.08 -32.66 26.95
N ILE A 524 11.84 -32.08 26.01
CA ILE A 524 11.30 -31.53 24.76
C ILE A 524 11.01 -32.69 23.78
N PRO A 525 9.78 -32.82 23.27
CA PRO A 525 9.42 -33.88 22.34
C PRO A 525 10.13 -33.79 20.99
N GLY A 526 10.24 -34.93 20.31
CA GLY A 526 10.95 -35.05 19.02
C GLY A 526 10.29 -34.32 17.84
N PRO A 527 10.89 -34.40 16.64
CA PRO A 527 10.49 -33.64 15.45
C PRO A 527 9.02 -33.86 15.07
N GLY A 528 8.33 -32.80 14.69
CA GLY A 528 6.93 -32.83 14.26
C GLY A 528 5.89 -32.92 15.39
N TYR A 529 6.33 -32.87 16.65
CA TYR A 529 5.43 -32.77 17.79
C TYR A 529 4.71 -31.41 17.82
N VAL A 530 3.42 -31.42 18.17
CA VAL A 530 2.63 -30.19 18.36
C VAL A 530 2.12 -30.12 19.79
N GLY A 531 2.64 -29.16 20.56
CA GLY A 531 2.21 -28.89 21.93
C GLY A 531 1.24 -27.73 22.00
N LEU A 532 0.26 -27.82 22.91
CA LEU A 532 -0.67 -26.74 23.23
C LEU A 532 -0.66 -26.48 24.75
N GLY A 533 -0.37 -25.24 25.14
CA GLY A 533 -0.37 -24.81 26.54
C GLY A 533 -1.11 -23.49 26.73
N ASP A 534 -1.50 -23.23 27.98
CA ASP A 534 -1.87 -21.87 28.37
C ASP A 534 -0.58 -21.02 28.44
N LEU A 535 -0.64 -19.81 27.91
CA LEU A 535 0.52 -18.93 27.82
C LEU A 535 1.16 -18.70 29.19
N HIS A 536 0.36 -18.31 30.19
CA HIS A 536 0.85 -17.93 31.51
C HIS A 536 1.36 -19.09 32.37
N GLN A 537 0.91 -20.31 32.06
CA GLN A 537 1.28 -21.50 32.82
C GLN A 537 2.49 -22.22 32.24
N ALA A 538 2.70 -22.12 30.91
CA ALA A 538 3.60 -23.05 30.23
C ALA A 538 4.73 -22.41 29.42
N ILE A 539 4.64 -21.14 28.98
CA ILE A 539 5.67 -20.56 28.10
C ILE A 539 7.01 -20.33 28.83
N GLY A 540 6.97 -19.84 30.07
CA GLY A 540 8.15 -19.63 30.90
C GLY A 540 8.90 -20.93 31.22
N PRO A 541 8.23 -21.95 31.80
CA PRO A 541 8.83 -23.27 32.04
C PRO A 541 9.39 -23.90 30.77
N PHE A 542 8.65 -23.83 29.66
CA PHE A 542 9.10 -24.33 28.37
C PHE A 542 10.38 -23.64 27.89
N ALA A 543 10.42 -22.30 27.94
CA ALA A 543 11.61 -21.55 27.54
C ALA A 543 12.82 -21.88 28.43
N GLY A 544 12.57 -22.20 29.71
CA GLY A 544 13.59 -22.67 30.65
C GLY A 544 14.30 -23.97 30.24
N LEU A 545 13.68 -24.81 29.40
CA LEU A 545 14.27 -26.05 28.87
C LEU A 545 15.21 -25.82 27.69
N ARG A 546 15.17 -24.63 27.07
CA ARG A 546 15.95 -24.27 25.87
C ARG A 546 16.94 -23.14 26.13
N LYS A 547 17.48 -23.03 27.35
CA LYS A 547 18.41 -21.94 27.74
C LYS A 547 19.67 -21.86 26.86
N ASP A 548 20.07 -22.99 26.26
CA ASP A 548 21.27 -23.17 25.47
C ASP A 548 21.09 -22.84 23.97
N ARG A 549 19.86 -22.59 23.50
CA ARG A 549 19.58 -22.29 22.08
C ARG A 549 18.54 -21.18 21.92
N PRO A 550 18.63 -20.37 20.85
CA PRO A 550 17.64 -19.34 20.60
C PRO A 550 16.26 -19.93 20.29
N LEU A 551 15.21 -19.30 20.81
CA LEU A 551 13.81 -19.65 20.55
C LEU A 551 13.20 -18.67 19.56
N ALA A 552 12.66 -19.15 18.44
CA ALA A 552 11.85 -18.32 17.56
C ALA A 552 10.40 -18.27 18.08
N VAL A 553 9.95 -17.07 18.47
CA VAL A 553 8.62 -16.83 19.04
C VAL A 553 7.81 -15.94 18.09
N TRP A 554 6.74 -16.49 17.53
CA TRP A 554 5.80 -15.78 16.66
C TRP A 554 4.61 -15.33 17.48
N VAL A 555 4.36 -14.03 17.50
CA VAL A 555 3.21 -13.47 18.21
C VAL A 555 2.13 -13.07 17.21
N LEU A 556 1.00 -13.77 17.27
CA LEU A 556 -0.13 -13.55 16.37
C LEU A 556 -1.22 -12.74 17.07
N GLY A 557 -1.67 -11.67 16.42
CA GLY A 557 -2.70 -10.76 16.94
C GLY A 557 -2.35 -10.14 18.30
N GLY A 558 -3.36 -9.61 19.00
CA GLY A 558 -3.13 -8.94 20.28
C GLY A 558 -3.06 -9.91 21.45
N LEU A 559 -2.22 -9.57 22.43
CA LEU A 559 -2.11 -10.23 23.73
C LEU A 559 -2.32 -9.22 24.85
N SER A 560 -2.80 -9.67 26.01
CA SER A 560 -2.88 -8.83 27.21
C SER A 560 -1.49 -8.40 27.68
N LYS A 561 -1.43 -7.30 28.42
CA LYS A 561 -0.16 -6.74 28.90
C LYS A 561 0.68 -7.74 29.70
N SER A 562 0.06 -8.59 30.54
CA SER A 562 0.78 -9.61 31.30
C SER A 562 1.45 -10.63 30.38
N SER A 563 0.74 -11.12 29.36
CA SER A 563 1.30 -12.06 28.38
C SER A 563 2.43 -11.43 27.58
N GLN A 564 2.31 -10.14 27.29
CA GLN A 564 3.37 -9.40 26.60
C GLN A 564 4.64 -9.30 27.44
N GLU A 565 4.53 -9.00 28.73
CA GLU A 565 5.66 -8.93 29.67
C GLU A 565 6.36 -10.28 29.79
N GLU A 566 5.59 -11.36 29.85
CA GLU A 566 6.12 -12.72 29.96
C GLU A 566 6.92 -13.14 28.73
N ILE A 567 6.39 -12.93 27.52
CA ILE A 567 7.12 -13.24 26.28
C ILE A 567 8.34 -12.33 26.11
N ALA A 568 8.20 -11.03 26.41
CA ALA A 568 9.31 -10.09 26.33
C ALA A 568 10.45 -10.42 27.32
N GLY A 569 10.12 -11.10 28.44
CA GLY A 569 11.07 -11.57 29.45
C GLY A 569 11.83 -12.84 29.09
N LEU A 570 11.49 -13.52 27.98
CA LEU A 570 12.16 -14.75 27.57
C LEU A 570 13.62 -14.50 27.15
N LYS A 571 14.54 -15.12 27.87
CA LYS A 571 15.98 -15.05 27.55
C LYS A 571 16.27 -15.82 26.26
N ASN A 572 17.12 -15.25 25.39
CA ASN A 572 17.51 -15.84 24.11
C ASN A 572 16.34 -16.10 23.15
N ALA A 573 15.26 -15.31 23.20
CA ALA A 573 14.17 -15.39 22.23
C ALA A 573 14.34 -14.41 21.07
N GLN A 574 14.13 -14.88 19.84
CA GLN A 574 13.89 -14.05 18.66
C GLN A 574 12.39 -13.87 18.51
N ILE A 575 11.90 -12.67 18.79
CA ILE A 575 10.47 -12.37 18.82
C ILE A 575 10.07 -11.74 17.49
N LEU A 576 9.09 -12.33 16.83
CA LEU A 576 8.48 -11.77 15.63
C LEU A 576 7.05 -11.36 15.92
N LEU A 577 6.72 -10.11 15.61
CA LEU A 577 5.37 -9.60 15.79
C LEU A 577 4.64 -9.45 14.47
N GLU A 578 3.34 -9.68 14.54
CA GLU A 578 2.42 -9.34 13.47
C GLU A 578 2.15 -7.84 13.41
N ASP A 579 2.53 -7.22 12.29
CA ASP A 579 2.28 -5.82 11.95
C ASP A 579 0.83 -5.62 11.50
N ARG A 580 -0.06 -5.55 12.49
CA ARG A 580 -1.38 -4.93 12.38
C ARG A 580 -1.27 -3.47 12.85
N THR A 581 -0.87 -2.58 11.93
CA THR A 581 -0.91 -1.11 12.10
C THR A 581 -2.10 -0.62 12.95
N PRO A 582 -1.98 0.52 13.65
CA PRO A 582 -1.74 0.64 15.09
C PRO A 582 -2.85 0.08 16.03
N ALA A 583 -3.77 -0.75 15.53
CA ALA A 583 -4.93 -1.24 16.27
C ALA A 583 -4.61 -2.29 17.35
N ILE A 584 -3.38 -2.84 17.38
CA ILE A 584 -3.02 -3.94 18.27
C ILE A 584 -1.77 -3.66 19.11
N TRP A 585 -0.73 -3.05 18.53
CA TRP A 585 0.56 -2.86 19.21
C TRP A 585 0.92 -1.38 19.38
N THR A 586 0.92 -0.90 20.62
CA THR A 586 1.38 0.44 21.01
C THR A 586 2.89 0.45 21.30
N GLU A 587 3.54 1.62 21.33
CA GLU A 587 4.96 1.70 21.76
C GLU A 587 5.19 1.41 23.23
N LYS A 588 4.12 1.39 24.03
CA LYS A 588 4.19 1.04 25.45
C LYS A 588 4.15 -0.47 25.66
N ASP A 589 3.84 -1.23 24.62
CA ASP A 589 3.68 -2.68 24.67
C ASP A 589 5.05 -3.34 24.82
N PRO A 590 5.27 -4.12 25.90
CA PRO A 590 6.54 -4.79 26.17
C PRO A 590 7.05 -5.64 25.00
N LEU A 591 6.14 -6.32 24.31
CA LEU A 591 6.47 -7.13 23.14
C LEU A 591 7.04 -6.32 21.98
N LYS A 592 6.49 -5.14 21.72
CA LYS A 592 6.96 -4.29 20.61
C LYS A 592 8.40 -3.85 20.79
N LYS A 593 8.83 -3.67 22.04
CA LYS A 593 10.22 -3.33 22.38
C LYS A 593 11.16 -4.52 22.30
N ALA A 594 10.67 -5.71 22.67
CA ALA A 594 11.45 -6.94 22.66
C ALA A 594 11.48 -7.63 21.28
N ALA A 595 10.62 -7.21 20.35
CA ALA A 595 10.52 -7.72 18.99
C ALA A 595 11.86 -7.57 18.25
N THR A 596 12.33 -8.68 17.71
CA THR A 596 13.48 -8.73 16.80
C THR A 596 13.09 -8.27 15.39
N ASP A 597 11.86 -8.55 14.96
CA ASP A 597 11.33 -8.11 13.67
C ASP A 597 9.79 -7.97 13.72
N MET A 598 9.22 -7.23 12.77
CA MET A 598 7.79 -7.09 12.56
C MET A 598 7.42 -7.48 11.13
N MET A 599 6.46 -8.40 10.99
CA MET A 599 6.04 -8.94 9.70
C MET A 599 4.66 -8.40 9.33
N PRO A 600 4.41 -7.99 8.07
CA PRO A 600 3.08 -7.53 7.64
C PRO A 600 1.98 -8.50 8.09
N TRP A 601 0.81 -8.00 8.50
CA TRP A 601 -0.20 -8.85 9.18
C TRP A 601 -0.63 -10.11 8.41
N ASN A 602 -0.53 -10.05 7.09
CA ASN A 602 -0.86 -11.13 6.18
C ASN A 602 0.32 -12.07 5.91
N SER A 603 1.48 -11.90 6.55
CA SER A 603 2.72 -12.61 6.19
C SER A 603 2.87 -13.94 6.91
N PHE A 604 2.56 -14.03 8.20
CA PHE A 604 2.74 -15.27 8.98
C PHE A 604 1.99 -16.49 8.42
N VAL A 605 0.82 -16.27 7.84
CA VAL A 605 -0.06 -17.32 7.30
C VAL A 605 0.44 -17.87 5.95
N TYR A 606 1.38 -17.18 5.28
CA TYR A 606 1.87 -17.55 3.95
C TYR A 606 3.41 -17.59 3.87
N MET A 607 4.09 -17.45 5.00
CA MET A 607 5.56 -17.46 5.13
C MET A 607 6.08 -18.58 6.04
N THR A 608 5.20 -19.47 6.52
CA THR A 608 5.58 -20.57 7.41
C THR A 608 6.70 -21.40 6.78
N GLY A 609 6.58 -21.69 5.48
CA GLY A 609 7.57 -22.25 4.55
C GLY A 609 8.99 -21.66 4.59
N GLU A 610 9.08 -20.33 4.59
CA GLU A 610 10.32 -19.61 4.26
C GLU A 610 11.01 -19.04 5.50
N TYR A 611 10.28 -18.88 6.60
CA TYR A 611 10.82 -18.34 7.85
C TYR A 611 11.72 -19.36 8.57
N PHE A 612 11.31 -20.63 8.68
CA PHE A 612 12.16 -21.65 9.30
C PHE A 612 13.46 -21.92 8.52
N LEU A 613 13.48 -21.65 7.21
CA LEU A 613 14.72 -21.68 6.42
C LEU A 613 15.69 -20.53 6.77
N LYS A 614 15.21 -19.46 7.41
CA LYS A 614 16.00 -18.29 7.85
C LYS A 614 16.35 -18.28 9.34
N ALA A 615 15.58 -18.99 10.17
CA ALA A 615 15.76 -19.04 11.63
C ALA A 615 16.81 -20.07 12.11
N GLY A 616 17.46 -20.77 11.18
CA GLY A 616 18.50 -21.78 11.43
C GLY A 616 19.93 -21.23 11.33
#